data_AF-A0A7S3MF20-F1
#
_entry.id   AF-A0A7S3MF20-F1
#
_cell.length_a   1.000
_cell.length_b   1.000
_cell.length_c   1.000
_cell.angle_alpha   90.00
_cell.angle_beta   90.00
_cell.angle_gamma   90.00
#
_symmetry.space_group_name_H-M   'P 1'
#
loop_
_entity.id
_entity.type
_entity.pdbx_description
1 polymer ?
#
loop_
_entity_poly.entity_id
_entity_poly.type
_entity_poly.pdbx_seq_one_letter_code
_entity_poly.pdbx_strand_id
1 'polypeptide(L)'
;GVIRKGLHWRKARAYFYWRVRRRLLEHEAIRRVQEADGELSEAGAKALVASWMPGGDDDKAAVAAAVGTSLDAQVEAVRVEALKRRLKSLYAQLPEGERASALL
;
A
#
# COMPACT_ATOMS: atom_id res chain seq x y z
N GLY A 1 9.48 17.64 18.37
CA GLY A 1 10.53 18.28 17.55
C GLY A 1 9.90 18.84 16.29
N VAL A 2 10.16 20.11 15.97
CA VAL A 2 9.53 20.83 14.84
C VAL A 2 10.07 20.42 13.46
N ILE A 3 11.29 19.86 13.42
CA ILE A 3 11.94 19.36 12.22
C ILE A 3 12.35 17.91 12.41
N ARG A 4 12.36 17.14 11.32
CA ARG A 4 12.71 15.71 11.35
C ARG A 4 14.21 15.46 11.45
N LYS A 5 15.03 16.25 10.72
CA LYS A 5 16.47 16.03 10.58
C LYS A 5 17.20 17.30 10.15
N GLY A 6 18.32 17.62 10.79
CA GLY A 6 19.26 18.64 10.29
C GLY A 6 20.06 18.10 9.10
N LEU A 7 20.21 18.91 8.05
CA LEU A 7 20.87 18.52 6.81
C LEU A 7 22.08 19.40 6.52
N HIS A 8 23.17 18.76 6.07
CA HIS A 8 24.32 19.50 5.54
C HIS A 8 24.03 19.95 4.11
N TRP A 9 24.14 21.27 3.84
CA TRP A 9 23.78 21.88 2.56
C TRP A 9 24.38 21.16 1.35
N ARG A 10 25.68 20.86 1.38
CA ARG A 10 26.38 20.11 0.31
C ARG A 10 25.74 18.77 -0.07
N LYS A 11 25.04 18.10 0.86
CA LYS A 11 24.37 16.79 0.63
C LYS A 11 22.86 16.92 0.44
N ALA A 12 22.30 18.13 0.58
CA ALA A 12 20.85 18.35 0.56
C ALA A 12 20.20 17.91 -0.76
N ARG A 13 20.84 18.20 -1.91
CA ARG A 13 20.31 17.80 -3.22
C ARG A 13 20.12 16.28 -3.33
N ALA A 14 21.14 15.50 -2.97
CA ALA A 14 21.07 14.04 -3.04
C ALA A 14 20.05 13.48 -2.06
N TYR A 15 19.97 14.05 -0.85
CA TYR A 15 18.95 13.69 0.14
C TYR A 15 17.53 13.90 -0.41
N PHE A 16 17.23 15.11 -0.89
CA PHE A 16 15.88 15.43 -1.38
C PHE A 16 15.52 14.68 -2.66
N TYR A 17 16.49 14.40 -3.53
CA TYR A 17 16.25 13.58 -4.72
C TYR A 17 15.64 12.22 -4.37
N TRP A 18 16.23 11.50 -3.41
CA TRP A 18 15.71 10.19 -2.99
C TRP A 18 14.44 10.33 -2.15
N ARG A 19 14.40 11.31 -1.23
CA ARG A 19 13.23 11.52 -0.37
C ARG A 19 11.97 11.84 -1.17
N VAL A 20 12.07 12.70 -2.20
CA VAL A 20 10.95 13.06 -3.06
C VAL A 20 10.50 11.87 -3.88
N ARG A 21 11.43 11.11 -4.49
CA ARG A 21 11.07 9.90 -5.25
C ARG A 21 10.31 8.89 -4.39
N ARG A 22 10.81 8.60 -3.19
CA ARG A 22 10.12 7.72 -2.25
C ARG A 22 8.70 8.21 -1.95
N ARG A 23 8.55 9.51 -1.65
CA ARG A 23 7.24 10.09 -1.33
C ARG A 23 6.24 10.03 -2.49
N LEU A 24 6.71 10.22 -3.73
CA LEU A 24 5.86 10.08 -4.90
C LEU A 24 5.38 8.63 -5.09
N LEU A 25 6.28 7.66 -4.94
CA LEU A 25 5.93 6.24 -5.01
C LEU A 25 4.98 5.83 -3.89
N GLU A 26 5.24 6.26 -2.64
CA GLU A 26 4.36 5.99 -1.50
C GLU A 26 2.96 6.56 -1.76
N HIS A 27 2.88 7.81 -2.23
CA HIS A 27 1.61 8.48 -2.50
C HIS A 27 0.82 7.79 -3.61
N GLU A 28 1.48 7.41 -4.70
CA GLU A 28 0.86 6.65 -5.79
C GLU A 28 0.36 5.28 -5.30
N ALA A 29 1.20 4.54 -4.57
CA ALA A 29 0.85 3.22 -4.05
C ALA A 29 -0.34 3.29 -3.08
N ILE A 30 -0.34 4.26 -2.15
CA ILE A 30 -1.45 4.46 -1.21
C ILE A 30 -2.75 4.73 -1.95
N ARG A 31 -2.72 5.64 -2.94
CA ARG A 31 -3.90 5.96 -3.75
C ARG A 31 -4.45 4.70 -4.43
N ARG A 32 -3.59 3.93 -5.10
CA ARG A 32 -4.00 2.71 -5.81
C ARG A 32 -4.52 1.62 -4.88
N VAL A 33 -3.97 1.50 -3.68
CA VAL A 33 -4.46 0.59 -2.63
C VAL A 33 -5.87 0.99 -2.18
N GLN A 34 -6.12 2.27 -1.93
CA GLN A 34 -7.45 2.75 -1.54
C GLN A 34 -8.48 2.61 -2.67
N GLU A 35 -8.05 2.76 -3.93
CA GLU A 35 -8.91 2.49 -5.10
C GLU A 35 -9.22 0.99 -5.24
N ALA A 36 -8.27 0.11 -4.90
CA ALA A 36 -8.47 -1.34 -4.94
C ALA A 36 -9.34 -1.86 -3.79
N ASP A 37 -9.29 -1.19 -2.64
CA ASP A 37 -9.98 -1.57 -1.41
C ASP A 37 -10.58 -0.33 -0.74
N GLY A 38 -11.80 0.03 -1.16
CA GLY A 38 -12.49 1.22 -0.68
C GLY A 38 -12.91 1.17 0.79
N GLU A 39 -12.82 0.01 1.45
CA GLU A 39 -13.07 -0.14 2.89
C GLU A 39 -11.79 0.06 3.72
N LEU A 40 -10.60 0.06 3.08
CA LEU A 40 -9.34 0.23 3.78
C LEU A 40 -9.10 1.70 4.16
N SER A 41 -8.90 1.92 5.47
CA SER A 41 -8.54 3.25 5.96
C SER A 41 -7.21 3.74 5.38
N GLU A 42 -7.03 5.05 5.29
CA GLU A 42 -5.77 5.66 4.84
C GLU A 42 -4.58 5.21 5.71
N ALA A 43 -4.80 5.04 7.02
CA ALA A 43 -3.77 4.54 7.93
C ALA A 43 -3.40 3.07 7.63
N GLY A 44 -4.38 2.23 7.31
CA GLY A 44 -4.16 0.85 6.88
C GLY A 44 -3.41 0.78 5.54
N ALA A 45 -3.81 1.60 4.57
CA ALA A 45 -3.13 1.69 3.28
C ALA A 45 -1.66 2.14 3.44
N LYS A 46 -1.39 3.15 4.29
CA LYS A 46 -0.04 3.59 4.63
C LYS A 46 0.79 2.48 5.27
N ALA A 47 0.22 1.72 6.20
CA ALA A 47 0.92 0.61 6.85
C ALA A 47 1.27 -0.50 5.85
N LEU A 48 0.35 -0.84 4.94
CA LEU A 48 0.57 -1.83 3.91
C LEU A 48 1.67 -1.39 2.94
N VAL A 49 1.60 -0.16 2.41
CA VAL A 49 2.60 0.39 1.49
C VAL A 49 3.97 0.51 2.16
N ALA A 50 4.02 0.82 3.47
CA ALA A 50 5.28 0.82 4.21
C ALA A 50 5.95 -0.57 4.25
N SER A 51 5.18 -1.65 4.23
CA SER A 51 5.74 -3.01 4.16
C SER A 51 6.39 -3.33 2.80
N TRP A 52 5.97 -2.65 1.74
CA TRP A 52 6.49 -2.83 0.37
C TRP A 52 7.78 -2.07 0.10
N MET A 53 8.07 -1.05 0.93
CA MET A 53 9.23 -0.18 0.78
C MET A 53 10.12 -0.25 2.03
N PRO A 54 10.72 -1.41 2.33
CA PRO A 54 11.62 -1.54 3.47
C PRO A 54 12.86 -0.66 3.27
N GLY A 55 13.36 -0.06 4.35
CA GLY A 55 14.55 0.80 4.26
C GLY A 55 14.70 1.81 5.39
N GLY A 56 13.70 1.98 6.27
CA GLY A 56 13.79 2.92 7.38
C GLY A 56 14.10 4.34 6.90
N ASP A 57 15.26 4.86 7.29
CA ASP A 57 15.76 6.19 6.90
C ASP A 57 16.58 6.21 5.59
N ASP A 58 16.84 5.05 4.97
CA ASP A 58 17.50 4.97 3.66
C ASP A 58 16.46 5.03 2.53
N ASP A 59 16.22 6.25 2.04
CA ASP A 59 15.28 6.48 0.94
C ASP A 59 15.71 5.83 -0.38
N LYS A 60 17.02 5.65 -0.61
CA LYS A 60 17.51 5.02 -1.84
C LYS A 60 17.21 3.52 -1.83
N ALA A 61 17.47 2.86 -0.70
CA ALA A 61 17.13 1.44 -0.52
C ALA A 61 15.62 1.21 -0.62
N ALA A 62 14.80 2.07 0.00
CA ALA A 62 13.34 1.99 -0.07
C ALA A 62 12.81 2.12 -1.51
N VAL A 63 13.34 3.09 -2.27
CA VAL A 63 12.97 3.26 -3.69
C VAL A 63 13.41 2.05 -4.52
N ALA A 64 14.61 1.51 -4.29
CA ALA A 64 15.09 0.34 -5.03
C ALA A 64 14.21 -0.90 -4.78
N ALA A 65 13.82 -1.14 -3.52
CA ALA A 65 12.92 -2.24 -3.16
C ALA A 65 11.53 -2.07 -3.80
N ALA A 66 11.01 -0.84 -3.82
CA ALA A 66 9.74 -0.51 -4.43
C ALA A 66 9.73 -0.74 -5.94
N VAL A 67 10.81 -0.35 -6.64
CA VAL A 67 10.95 -0.53 -8.09
C VAL A 67 11.17 -2.00 -8.46
N GLY A 68 11.87 -2.76 -7.61
CA GLY A 68 12.08 -4.20 -7.81
C GLY A 68 10.83 -5.04 -7.60
N THR A 69 9.81 -4.49 -6.93
CA THR A 69 8.53 -5.18 -6.70
C THR A 69 7.47 -4.65 -7.65
N SER A 70 6.69 -5.52 -8.29
CA SER A 70 5.59 -5.07 -9.14
C SER A 70 4.48 -4.48 -8.28
N LEU A 71 4.38 -3.15 -8.26
CA LEU A 71 3.28 -2.43 -7.59
C LEU A 71 1.92 -2.92 -8.10
N ASP A 72 1.80 -3.23 -9.39
CA ASP A 72 0.57 -3.76 -9.99
C ASP A 72 0.18 -5.10 -9.35
N ALA A 73 1.14 -6.01 -9.16
CA ALA A 73 0.86 -7.30 -8.54
C ALA A 73 0.43 -7.15 -7.07
N GLN A 74 1.02 -6.20 -6.34
CA GLN A 74 0.63 -5.93 -4.96
C GLN A 74 -0.75 -5.31 -4.85
N VAL A 75 -1.08 -4.35 -5.72
CA VAL A 75 -2.40 -3.72 -5.78
C VAL A 75 -3.48 -4.75 -6.16
N GLU A 76 -3.16 -5.65 -7.08
CA GLU A 76 -4.10 -6.72 -7.46
C GLU A 76 -4.32 -7.72 -6.32
N ALA A 77 -3.28 -8.07 -5.57
CA ALA A 77 -3.42 -8.90 -4.37
C ALA A 77 -4.34 -8.24 -3.33
N VAL A 78 -4.22 -6.92 -3.13
CA VAL A 78 -5.14 -6.16 -2.26
C VAL A 78 -6.58 -6.23 -2.75
N ARG A 79 -6.81 -6.04 -4.05
CA ARG A 79 -8.14 -6.15 -4.65
C ARG A 79 -8.75 -7.53 -4.43
N VAL A 80 -7.98 -8.59 -4.65
CA VAL A 80 -8.43 -9.97 -4.42
C VAL A 80 -8.83 -10.20 -2.97
N GLU A 81 -8.05 -9.71 -2.00
CA GLU A 81 -8.40 -9.82 -0.58
C GLU A 81 -9.65 -9.01 -0.22
N ALA A 82 -9.81 -7.82 -0.79
CA ALA A 82 -11.03 -7.02 -0.61
C ALA A 82 -12.27 -7.75 -1.16
N LEU A 83 -12.16 -8.34 -2.35
CA LEU A 83 -13.24 -9.13 -2.96
C LEU A 83 -13.57 -10.37 -2.13
N LYS A 84 -12.56 -11.09 -1.60
CA LYS A 84 -12.78 -12.23 -0.70
C LYS A 84 -13.55 -11.82 0.56
N ARG A 85 -13.20 -10.70 1.18
CA ARG A 85 -13.93 -10.19 2.36
C ARG A 85 -15.37 -9.83 2.01
N ARG A 86 -15.59 -9.16 0.88
CA ARG A 86 -16.94 -8.81 0.42
C ARG A 86 -17.78 -10.04 0.10
N LEU A 87 -17.22 -11.02 -0.62
CA LEU A 87 -17.86 -12.29 -0.92
C LEU A 87 -18.27 -13.03 0.36
N LYS A 88 -17.36 -13.09 1.35
CA LYS A 88 -17.63 -13.72 2.65
C LYS A 88 -18.80 -13.03 3.37
N SER A 89 -18.85 -11.71 3.35
CA SER A 89 -19.94 -10.93 3.93
C SER A 89 -21.28 -11.21 3.25
N LEU A 90 -21.30 -11.22 1.91
CA LEU A 90 -22.51 -11.54 1.13
C LEU A 90 -22.97 -12.98 1.37
N TYR A 91 -22.04 -13.94 1.41
CA TYR A 91 -22.35 -15.33 1.72
C TYR A 91 -22.99 -15.51 3.11
N ALA A 92 -22.51 -14.75 4.10
CA ALA A 92 -23.11 -14.76 5.44
C ALA A 92 -24.55 -14.19 5.47
N GLN A 93 -24.88 -13.28 4.55
CA GLN A 93 -26.21 -12.67 4.45
C GLN A 93 -27.24 -13.53 3.70
N LEU A 94 -26.79 -14.54 2.95
CA LEU A 94 -27.68 -15.45 2.21
C LEU A 94 -28.51 -16.34 3.17
N PRO A 95 -29.80 -16.58 2.89
CA PRO A 95 -30.62 -17.57 3.60
C PRO A 95 -30.03 -18.99 3.48
N GLU A 96 -30.23 -19.85 4.49
CA GLU A 96 -29.63 -21.20 4.52
C GLU A 96 -29.93 -22.05 3.28
N GLY A 97 -31.11 -21.91 2.67
CA GLY A 97 -31.50 -22.65 1.46
C GLY A 97 -30.75 -22.22 0.19
N GLU A 98 -30.25 -20.99 0.12
CA GLU A 98 -29.53 -20.45 -1.05
C GLU A 98 -28.00 -20.60 -0.92
N ARG A 99 -27.50 -20.87 0.30
CA ARG A 99 -26.08 -21.12 0.54
C ARG A 99 -25.59 -22.42 -0.12
N ALA A 100 -26.44 -23.44 -0.15
CA ALA A 100 -26.12 -24.75 -0.73
C ALA A 100 -26.03 -24.73 -2.27
N SER A 101 -26.82 -23.87 -2.94
CA SER A 101 -26.78 -23.71 -4.39
C SER A 101 -25.63 -22.83 -4.88
N ALA A 102 -25.10 -21.94 -4.03
CA ALA A 102 -24.00 -21.02 -4.37
C ALA A 102 -22.60 -21.67 -4.41
N LEU A 103 -22.47 -22.94 -3.96
CA LEU A 103 -21.21 -23.70 -3.94
C LEU A 103 -21.10 -24.75 -5.07
N LEU A 104 -22.09 -24.80 -5.97
CA LEU A 104 -22.13 -25.65 -7.16
C LEU A 104 -21.72 -24.87 -8.41
#